data_AF-P34289-F1
#
_entry.id   AF-P34289-F1
#
_cell.length_a   1.000
_cell.length_b   1.000
_cell.length_c   1.000
_cell.angle_alpha   90.00
_cell.angle_beta   90.00
_cell.angle_gamma   90.00
#
_symmetry.space_group_name_H-M   'P 1'
#
loop_
_entity.id
_entity.type
_entity.pdbx_description
1 polymer ?
#
loop_
_entity_poly.entity_id
_entity_poly.type
_entity_poly.pdbx_seq_one_letter_code
_entity_poly.pdbx_strand_id
1 'polypeptide(L)'
;MPSKVCTLILLFSVINQMKCGSTTDCAMRVFKETIKEMSEVADLQLETLQNLSPDTKRQMKIAIMDVLTSMGLFLEMSTASSFSFATLPIYMLRAQNLMNLLSMDLENLQPEQGTLSESVEKMKNMLISVVNTLPKKAMICFQME
;
A
#
# COMPACT_ATOMS: atom_id res chain seq x y z
N MET A 1 16.41 -18.98 43.82
CA MET A 1 16.38 -19.57 42.46
C MET A 1 15.76 -18.59 41.43
N PRO A 2 16.32 -17.40 41.14
CA PRO A 2 15.70 -16.44 40.20
C PRO A 2 16.22 -16.53 38.75
N SER A 3 17.24 -17.37 38.47
CA SER A 3 17.89 -17.40 37.15
C SER A 3 17.00 -17.91 36.02
N LYS A 4 16.10 -18.88 36.27
CA LYS A 4 15.29 -19.47 35.19
C LYS A 4 14.24 -18.51 34.61
N VAL A 5 13.74 -17.56 35.41
CA VAL A 5 12.69 -16.62 34.96
C VAL A 5 13.29 -15.58 34.02
N CYS A 6 14.46 -15.03 34.34
CA CYS A 6 15.14 -14.08 33.43
C CYS A 6 15.54 -14.73 32.09
N THR A 7 16.01 -15.98 32.11
CA THR A 7 16.36 -16.69 30.86
C THR A 7 15.13 -16.93 29.99
N LEU A 8 13.96 -17.21 30.58
CA LEU A 8 12.72 -17.39 29.80
C LEU A 8 12.25 -16.08 29.16
N ILE A 9 12.34 -14.96 29.89
CA ILE A 9 11.97 -13.64 29.36
C ILE A 9 12.89 -13.24 28.20
N LEU A 10 14.19 -13.50 28.31
CA LEU A 10 15.16 -13.25 27.23
C LEU A 10 14.90 -14.11 25.99
N LEU A 11 14.53 -15.39 26.16
CA LEU A 11 14.15 -16.24 25.04
C LEU A 11 12.87 -15.73 24.36
N PHE A 12 11.89 -15.26 25.12
CA PHE A 12 10.68 -14.66 24.56
C PHE A 12 10.97 -13.36 23.81
N SER A 13 11.85 -12.49 24.32
CA SER A 13 12.23 -11.28 23.59
C SER A 13 13.05 -11.58 22.33
N VAL A 14 13.96 -12.56 22.35
CA VAL A 14 14.69 -12.99 21.15
C VAL A 14 13.76 -13.64 20.12
N ILE A 15 12.82 -14.50 20.54
CA ILE A 15 11.85 -15.12 19.63
C ILE A 15 10.90 -14.04 19.05
N ASN A 16 10.50 -13.07 19.86
CA ASN A 16 9.70 -11.94 19.37
C ASN A 16 10.51 -11.04 18.44
N GLN A 17 11.80 -10.78 18.69
CA GLN A 17 12.67 -10.09 17.74
C GLN A 17 12.92 -10.91 16.45
N MET A 18 12.91 -12.24 16.52
CA MET A 18 13.04 -13.06 15.31
C MET A 18 11.77 -13.07 14.45
N LYS A 19 10.57 -12.95 15.05
CA LYS A 19 9.33 -12.80 14.29
C LYS A 19 9.08 -11.36 13.84
N CYS A 20 9.54 -10.39 14.63
CA CYS A 20 9.45 -8.98 14.33
C CYS A 20 10.80 -8.53 13.77
N GLY A 21 11.00 -8.76 12.47
CA GLY A 21 12.14 -8.22 11.72
C GLY A 21 12.38 -6.73 12.01
N SER A 22 13.55 -6.22 11.61
CA SER A 22 13.94 -4.85 11.87
C SER A 22 12.87 -3.85 11.41
N THR A 23 12.94 -2.62 11.91
CA THR A 23 12.10 -1.51 11.46
C THR A 23 11.97 -1.42 9.94
N THR A 24 13.08 -1.61 9.21
CA THR A 24 13.08 -1.62 7.74
C THR A 24 12.27 -2.79 7.19
N ASP A 25 12.32 -3.97 7.85
CA ASP A 25 11.48 -5.11 7.49
C ASP A 25 9.98 -4.81 7.70
N CYS A 26 9.63 -4.03 8.73
CA CYS A 26 8.25 -3.61 8.96
C CYS A 26 7.78 -2.65 7.85
N ALA A 27 8.54 -1.59 7.56
CA ALA A 27 8.19 -0.63 6.51
C ALA A 27 8.08 -1.31 5.14
N MET A 28 9.04 -2.17 4.82
CA MET A 28 9.03 -3.00 3.61
C MET A 28 7.77 -3.86 3.53
N ARG A 29 7.39 -4.52 4.63
CA ARG A 29 6.17 -5.34 4.69
C ARG A 29 4.92 -4.49 4.43
N VAL A 30 4.81 -3.32 5.04
CA VAL A 30 3.66 -2.42 4.86
C VAL A 30 3.52 -1.97 3.40
N PHE A 31 4.61 -1.53 2.76
CA PHE A 31 4.56 -1.16 1.34
C PHE A 31 4.23 -2.35 0.44
N LYS A 32 4.86 -3.50 0.68
CA LYS A 32 4.62 -4.73 -0.10
C LYS A 32 3.16 -5.20 0.00
N GLU A 33 2.60 -5.23 1.21
CA GLU A 33 1.19 -5.58 1.42
C GLU A 33 0.25 -4.59 0.75
N THR A 34 0.55 -3.29 0.83
CA THR A 34 -0.27 -2.26 0.18
C THR A 34 -0.24 -2.36 -1.34
N ILE A 35 0.94 -2.57 -1.95
CA ILE A 35 1.07 -2.80 -3.41
C ILE A 35 0.29 -4.05 -3.82
N LYS A 36 0.39 -5.12 -3.04
CA LYS A 36 -0.35 -6.36 -3.31
C LYS A 36 -1.86 -6.13 -3.28
N GLU A 37 -2.38 -5.51 -2.22
CA GLU A 37 -3.82 -5.20 -2.08
C GLU A 37 -4.32 -4.29 -3.22
N MET A 38 -3.55 -3.26 -3.60
CA MET A 38 -3.91 -2.41 -4.73
C MET A 38 -3.93 -3.17 -6.06
N SER A 39 -2.96 -4.07 -6.27
CA SER A 39 -2.91 -4.91 -7.48
C SER A 39 -4.12 -5.84 -7.53
N GLU A 40 -4.46 -6.48 -6.41
CA GLU A 40 -5.65 -7.35 -6.31
C GLU A 40 -6.94 -6.58 -6.57
N VAL A 41 -7.10 -5.37 -6.00
CA VAL A 41 -8.25 -4.50 -6.29
C VAL A 41 -8.29 -4.13 -7.77
N ALA A 42 -7.17 -3.75 -8.36
CA ALA A 42 -7.10 -3.36 -9.76
C ALA A 42 -7.49 -4.51 -10.69
N ASP A 43 -6.90 -5.68 -10.51
CA ASP A 43 -7.18 -6.86 -11.34
C ASP A 43 -8.64 -7.27 -11.21
N LEU A 44 -9.16 -7.38 -9.98
CA LEU A 44 -10.55 -7.75 -9.73
C LEU A 44 -11.54 -6.73 -10.31
N GLN A 45 -11.27 -5.42 -10.17
CA GLN A 45 -12.22 -4.40 -10.63
C GLN A 45 -12.16 -4.16 -12.13
N LEU A 46 -10.99 -4.15 -12.75
CA LEU A 46 -10.86 -3.95 -14.19
C LEU A 46 -11.59 -5.04 -14.98
N GLU A 47 -11.64 -6.27 -14.46
CA GLU A 47 -12.45 -7.36 -15.02
C GLU A 47 -13.96 -7.10 -14.93
N THR A 48 -14.42 -6.47 -13.83
CA THR A 48 -15.85 -6.16 -13.62
C THR A 48 -16.37 -4.98 -14.42
N LEU A 49 -15.49 -4.11 -14.94
CA LEU A 49 -15.88 -2.94 -15.74
C LEU A 49 -16.35 -3.36 -17.14
N GLN A 50 -17.48 -4.04 -17.23
CA GLN A 50 -18.12 -4.39 -18.49
C GLN A 50 -18.58 -3.09 -19.19
N ASN A 51 -18.51 -3.07 -20.53
CA ASN A 51 -18.88 -1.95 -21.40
C ASN A 51 -17.92 -0.75 -21.51
N LEU A 52 -16.79 -0.71 -20.79
CA LEU A 52 -15.74 0.25 -21.14
C LEU A 52 -15.11 -0.13 -22.49
N SER A 53 -14.76 0.89 -23.27
CA SER A 53 -13.97 0.66 -24.49
C SER A 53 -12.63 -0.02 -24.12
N PRO A 54 -12.09 -0.89 -24.97
CA PRO A 54 -10.78 -1.50 -24.73
C PRO A 54 -9.67 -0.46 -24.45
N ASP A 55 -9.75 0.69 -25.12
CA ASP A 55 -8.79 1.78 -24.95
C ASP A 55 -8.93 2.45 -23.58
N THR A 56 -10.16 2.72 -23.11
CA THR A 56 -10.39 3.29 -21.78
C THR A 56 -9.91 2.33 -20.68
N LYS A 57 -10.21 1.03 -20.80
CA LYS A 57 -9.70 0.00 -19.87
C LYS A 57 -8.17 -0.01 -19.85
N ARG A 58 -7.54 0.08 -21.03
CA ARG A 58 -6.09 0.12 -21.16
C ARG A 58 -5.51 1.36 -20.49
N GLN A 59 -6.10 2.53 -20.69
CA GLN A 59 -5.66 3.78 -20.05
C GLN A 59 -5.81 3.73 -18.53
N MET A 60 -6.95 3.24 -18.03
CA MET A 60 -7.13 3.02 -16.59
C MET A 60 -6.09 2.06 -16.01
N LYS A 61 -5.82 0.95 -16.71
CA LYS A 61 -4.78 0.00 -16.30
C LYS A 61 -3.40 0.66 -16.26
N ILE A 62 -3.05 1.47 -17.26
CA ILE A 62 -1.77 2.20 -17.30
C ILE A 62 -1.67 3.14 -16.09
N ALA A 63 -2.68 3.97 -15.83
CA ALA A 63 -2.67 4.90 -14.70
C ALA A 63 -2.50 4.18 -13.35
N ILE A 64 -3.19 3.05 -13.16
CA ILE A 64 -3.04 2.24 -11.95
C ILE A 64 -1.63 1.65 -11.86
N MET A 65 -1.09 1.12 -12.96
CA MET A 65 0.26 0.56 -13.01
C MET A 65 1.35 1.61 -12.74
N ASP A 66 1.15 2.86 -13.16
CA ASP A 66 2.09 3.96 -12.90
C ASP A 66 2.15 4.29 -11.40
N VAL A 67 1.00 4.26 -10.70
CA VAL A 67 0.96 4.37 -9.23
C VAL A 67 1.62 3.18 -8.56
N LEU A 68 1.31 1.95 -8.98
CA LEU A 68 1.93 0.74 -8.43
C LEU A 68 3.46 0.74 -8.61
N THR A 69 3.93 1.18 -9.78
CA THR A 69 5.36 1.33 -10.07
C THR A 69 6.01 2.35 -9.15
N SER A 70 5.37 3.50 -8.97
CA SER A 70 5.84 4.55 -8.05
C SER A 70 5.86 4.08 -6.59
N MET A 71 4.88 3.28 -6.17
CA MET A 71 4.87 2.63 -4.86
C MET A 71 5.95 1.56 -4.74
N GLY A 72 6.26 0.84 -5.81
CA GLY A 72 7.41 -0.06 -5.91
C GLY A 72 8.72 0.66 -5.60
N LEU A 73 8.89 1.90 -6.07
CA LEU A 73 10.06 2.71 -5.71
C LEU A 73 10.09 3.06 -4.21
N PHE A 74 8.93 3.28 -3.57
CA PHE A 74 8.87 3.49 -2.11
C PHE A 74 9.24 2.24 -1.34
N LEU A 75 8.81 1.06 -1.83
CA LEU A 75 9.25 -0.23 -1.31
C LEU A 75 10.76 -0.39 -1.42
N GLU A 76 11.35 -0.14 -2.59
CA GLU A 76 12.81 -0.21 -2.77
C GLU A 76 13.55 0.74 -1.84
N MET A 77 13.10 2.00 -1.75
CA MET A 77 13.69 2.98 -0.84
C MET A 77 13.55 2.58 0.64
N SER A 78 12.50 1.84 1.02
CA SER A 78 12.33 1.33 2.39
C SER A 78 13.37 0.27 2.80
N THR A 79 14.04 -0.32 1.83
CA THR A 79 15.12 -1.31 2.05
C THR A 79 16.51 -0.67 2.04
N ALA A 80 16.62 0.62 1.69
CA ALA A 80 17.91 1.30 1.65
C ALA A 80 18.45 1.54 3.06
N SER A 81 19.77 1.48 3.24
CA SER A 81 20.43 1.74 4.53
C SER A 81 20.23 3.17 5.05
N SER A 82 19.85 4.11 4.17
CA SER A 82 19.53 5.50 4.51
C SER A 82 18.07 5.70 4.95
N PHE A 83 17.23 4.67 4.85
CA PHE A 83 15.84 4.74 5.27
C PHE A 83 15.75 4.92 6.79
N SER A 84 14.84 5.79 7.24
CA SER A 84 14.63 6.03 8.66
C SER A 84 13.15 6.29 8.95
N PHE A 85 12.78 6.21 10.23
CA PHE A 85 11.43 6.60 10.66
C PHE A 85 11.09 8.07 10.36
N ALA A 86 12.09 8.95 10.24
CA ALA A 86 11.86 10.34 9.85
C ALA A 86 11.41 10.46 8.38
N THR A 87 11.79 9.52 7.51
CA THR A 87 11.42 9.55 6.09
C THR A 87 10.15 8.74 5.80
N LEU A 88 9.81 7.76 6.63
CA LEU A 88 8.61 6.93 6.45
C LEU A 88 7.31 7.77 6.28
N PRO A 89 6.98 8.77 7.13
CA PRO A 89 5.83 9.65 6.92
C PRO A 89 5.82 10.38 5.57
N ILE A 90 7.00 10.76 5.06
CA ILE A 90 7.14 11.43 3.75
C ILE A 90 6.69 10.49 2.64
N TYR A 91 7.09 9.22 2.69
CA TYR A 91 6.67 8.23 1.69
C TYR A 91 5.18 7.91 1.77
N MET A 92 4.57 7.93 2.96
CA MET A 92 3.11 7.77 3.09
C MET A 92 2.36 8.93 2.43
N LEU A 93 2.79 10.16 2.69
CA LEU A 93 2.20 11.34 2.08
C LEU A 93 2.34 11.31 0.55
N ARG A 94 3.49 10.87 0.04
CA ARG A 94 3.69 10.67 -1.40
C ARG A 94 2.76 9.60 -1.97
N ALA A 95 2.53 8.49 -1.26
CA ALA A 95 1.58 7.47 -1.68
C ALA A 95 0.14 8.01 -1.73
N GLN A 96 -0.27 8.80 -0.74
CA GLN A 96 -1.57 9.48 -0.75
C GLN A 96 -1.69 10.47 -1.92
N ASN A 97 -0.64 11.21 -2.24
CA ASN A 97 -0.63 12.12 -3.39
C ASN A 97 -0.73 11.37 -4.73
N LEU A 98 -0.05 10.23 -4.88
CA LEU A 98 -0.20 9.38 -6.07
C LEU A 98 -1.65 8.91 -6.22
N MET A 99 -2.31 8.56 -5.12
CA MET A 99 -3.71 8.15 -5.13
C MET A 99 -4.64 9.31 -5.51
N ASN A 100 -4.34 10.54 -5.10
CA ASN A 100 -5.09 11.72 -5.55
C ASN A 100 -4.92 11.98 -7.06
N LEU A 101 -3.70 11.82 -7.59
CA LEU A 101 -3.45 11.91 -9.04
C LEU A 101 -4.25 10.85 -9.81
N LEU A 102 -4.19 9.60 -9.36
CA LEU A 102 -4.96 8.52 -9.96
C LEU A 102 -6.48 8.74 -9.86
N SER A 103 -6.97 9.32 -8.76
CA SER A 103 -8.38 9.71 -8.64
C SER A 103 -8.78 10.67 -9.75
N MET A 104 -7.98 11.70 -10.01
CA MET A 104 -8.22 12.65 -11.10
C MET A 104 -8.12 11.98 -12.48
N ASP A 105 -7.15 11.09 -12.69
CA ASP A 105 -7.02 10.36 -13.95
C ASP A 105 -8.25 9.47 -14.19
N LEU A 106 -8.74 8.76 -13.17
CA LEU A 106 -9.93 7.92 -13.29
C LEU A 106 -11.19 8.75 -13.55
N GLU A 107 -11.32 9.92 -12.91
CA GLU A 107 -12.43 10.87 -13.14
C GLU A 107 -12.43 11.39 -14.59
N ASN A 108 -11.26 11.75 -15.13
CA ASN A 108 -11.10 12.19 -16.52
C ASN A 108 -11.37 11.08 -17.54
N LEU A 109 -11.26 9.81 -17.14
CA LEU A 109 -11.52 8.64 -17.98
C LEU A 109 -12.95 8.10 -17.84
N GLN A 110 -13.81 8.72 -17.01
CA GLN A 110 -15.16 8.22 -16.81
C GLN A 110 -15.99 8.31 -18.09
N PRO A 111 -16.74 7.26 -18.45
CA PRO A 111 -17.72 7.35 -19.51
C PRO A 111 -18.91 8.20 -19.06
N GLU A 112 -19.52 8.91 -20.00
CA GLU A 112 -20.68 9.80 -19.76
C GLU A 112 -21.94 9.06 -19.25
N GLN A 113 -21.96 7.71 -19.27
CA GLN A 113 -23.13 6.89 -18.94
C GLN A 113 -23.07 6.35 -17.49
N GLY A 114 -24.13 6.63 -16.72
CA GLY A 114 -24.16 6.56 -15.25
C GLY A 114 -23.73 5.25 -14.58
N THR A 115 -24.16 4.08 -15.06
CA THR A 115 -23.82 2.79 -14.39
C THR A 115 -22.32 2.46 -14.46
N LEU A 116 -21.61 2.93 -15.49
CA LEU A 116 -20.17 2.77 -15.56
C LEU A 116 -19.45 3.77 -14.66
N SER A 117 -19.97 4.99 -14.52
CA SER A 117 -19.44 5.96 -13.56
C SER A 117 -19.46 5.37 -12.14
N GLU A 118 -20.54 4.70 -11.72
CA GLU A 118 -20.61 4.03 -10.41
C GLU A 118 -19.56 2.93 -10.21
N SER A 119 -19.28 2.13 -11.24
CA SER A 119 -18.30 1.04 -11.13
C SER A 119 -16.87 1.56 -11.07
N VAL A 120 -16.57 2.63 -11.84
CA VAL A 120 -15.27 3.33 -11.77
C VAL A 120 -15.11 4.01 -10.42
N GLU A 121 -16.15 4.67 -9.91
CA GLU A 121 -16.18 5.26 -8.57
C GLU A 121 -15.96 4.22 -7.48
N LYS A 122 -16.56 3.03 -7.61
CA LYS A 122 -16.34 1.93 -6.67
C LYS A 122 -14.88 1.48 -6.66
N MET A 123 -14.28 1.28 -7.84
CA MET A 123 -12.86 0.93 -7.96
C MET A 123 -11.97 2.01 -7.34
N LYS A 124 -12.22 3.29 -7.67
CA LYS A 124 -11.53 4.46 -7.12
C LYS A 124 -11.57 4.46 -5.60
N ASN A 125 -12.75 4.29 -5.01
CA ASN A 125 -12.93 4.28 -3.55
C ASN A 125 -12.23 3.10 -2.87
N MET A 126 -12.16 1.92 -3.51
CA MET A 126 -11.41 0.79 -2.97
C MET A 126 -9.90 1.02 -3.01
N LEU A 127 -9.37 1.57 -4.10
CA LEU A 127 -7.95 1.93 -4.21
C LEU A 127 -7.58 3.00 -3.16
N ILE A 128 -8.40 4.05 -3.03
CA ILE A 128 -8.25 5.09 -2.01
C ILE A 128 -8.26 4.47 -0.61
N SER A 129 -9.18 3.55 -0.33
CA SER A 129 -9.28 2.87 0.96
C SER A 129 -7.99 2.14 1.30
N VAL A 130 -7.43 1.36 0.37
CA VAL A 130 -6.17 0.64 0.57
C VAL A 130 -5.04 1.60 0.94
N VAL A 131 -4.84 2.68 0.18
CA VAL A 131 -3.77 3.66 0.45
C VAL A 131 -4.00 4.40 1.77
N ASN A 132 -5.24 4.74 2.11
CA ASN A 132 -5.57 5.42 3.36
C ASN A 132 -5.39 4.55 4.61
N THR A 133 -5.29 3.22 4.47
CA THR A 133 -4.89 2.34 5.58
C THR A 133 -3.39 2.33 5.84
N LEU A 134 -2.56 2.86 4.93
CA LEU A 134 -1.11 2.82 5.02
C LEU A 134 -0.58 3.48 6.32
N PRO A 135 -1.04 4.68 6.74
CA PRO A 135 -0.63 5.24 8.03
C PRO A 135 -0.94 4.33 9.22
N LYS A 136 -2.13 3.72 9.23
CA LYS A 136 -2.53 2.77 10.28
C LYS A 136 -1.65 1.53 10.28
N LYS A 137 -1.34 0.97 9.11
CA LYS A 137 -0.42 -0.17 8.98
C LYS A 137 0.98 0.21 9.44
N ALA A 138 1.47 1.38 9.10
CA ALA A 138 2.81 1.81 9.47
C ALA A 138 2.95 2.19 10.96
N MET A 139 1.86 2.57 11.66
CA MET A 139 1.88 2.79 13.11
C MET A 139 2.39 1.57 13.90
N ILE A 140 2.14 0.35 13.41
CA ILE A 140 2.66 -0.87 14.06
C ILE A 140 4.18 -0.95 14.02
N CYS A 141 4.83 -0.27 13.06
CA CYS A 141 6.28 -0.24 12.99
C CYS A 141 6.87 0.61 14.13
N PHE A 142 6.22 1.72 14.49
CA PHE A 142 6.67 2.60 15.58
C PHE A 142 6.43 2.01 16.97
N GLN A 143 5.42 1.15 17.13
CA GLN A 143 5.11 0.51 18.42
C GLN A 143 6.07 -0.63 18.80
N MET A 144 6.95 -1.04 17.87
CA MET A 144 7.94 -2.10 18.09
C MET A 144 9.30 -1.59 18.62
N GLU A 145 9.49 -0.27 18.70
CA GLU A 145 10.62 0.38 19.42
C GLU A 145 10.29 0.61 20.89
#